data_AF-A0A4S9YG25-F1
#
_entry.id   AF-A0A4S9YG25-F1
#
_cell.length_a   1.000
_cell.length_b   1.000
_cell.length_c   1.000
_cell.angle_alpha   90.00
_cell.angle_beta   90.00
_cell.angle_gamma   90.00
#
_symmetry.space_group_name_H-M   'P 1'
#
loop_
_entity.id
_entity.type
_entity.pdbx_description
1 polymer ?
#
loop_
_entity_poly.entity_id
_entity_poly.type
_entity_poly.pdbx_seq_one_letter_code
_entity_poly.pdbx_strand_id
1 'polypeptide(L)'
;MTWKQRISAICHCASPIASMMNRPLCSWIILLLIASGQPLITAKSDQLQSILFVYFLSKITAHAEELLASTSCGYLALRRRIEGMHWLHTHLFFALAKELVPKSLAGSRIGFIPTALAESKIQERHTDRRPGLFRRVRVMFLYQELWYHVVVVLAAATIFIFGLIKSNDEGSLRYLLTHLLVPGAAWSSHFASLRPIAYALWPPTMPERRELMTREYAKPRPEAKVNEDHLQLHLEDSSDGSTFEVWRPRAEQKLEFWDAWGILPEIPRHISLFFWVAVGLRLWQ
;
A
#
# COMPACT_ATOMS: atom_id res chain seq x y z
N MET A 1 17.07 1.84 30.24
CA MET A 1 15.92 1.49 29.36
C MET A 1 14.91 0.67 30.16
N THR A 2 13.68 1.16 30.31
CA THR A 2 12.63 0.55 31.15
C THR A 2 12.00 -0.68 30.50
N TRP A 3 11.33 -1.53 31.28
CA TRP A 3 10.57 -2.70 30.77
C TRP A 3 9.55 -2.31 29.70
N LYS A 4 8.82 -1.20 29.90
CA LYS A 4 7.86 -0.66 28.91
C LYS A 4 8.55 -0.27 27.60
N GLN A 5 9.72 0.37 27.68
CA GLN A 5 10.53 0.71 26.51
C GLN A 5 11.03 -0.54 25.77
N ARG A 6 11.41 -1.60 26.51
CA ARG A 6 11.85 -2.88 25.92
C ARG A 6 10.72 -3.57 25.16
N ILE A 7 9.52 -3.66 25.75
CA ILE A 7 8.36 -4.20 25.04
C ILE A 7 8.03 -3.34 23.82
N SER A 8 7.99 -2.02 24.00
CA SER A 8 7.71 -1.10 22.90
C SER A 8 8.71 -1.29 21.75
N ALA A 9 10.00 -1.42 22.04
CA ALA A 9 11.02 -1.71 21.05
C ALA A 9 10.80 -3.07 20.35
N ILE A 10 10.47 -4.13 21.11
CA ILE A 10 10.14 -5.44 20.52
C ILE A 10 8.94 -5.34 19.58
N CYS A 11 7.85 -4.70 20.01
CA CYS A 11 6.66 -4.50 19.19
C CYS A 11 6.98 -3.67 17.94
N HIS A 12 7.78 -2.61 18.06
CA HIS A 12 8.18 -1.76 16.95
C HIS A 12 9.06 -2.49 15.93
N CYS A 13 9.93 -3.40 16.37
CA CYS A 13 10.79 -4.17 15.46
C CYS A 13 10.06 -5.36 14.83
N ALA A 14 9.22 -6.07 15.60
CA ALA A 14 8.55 -7.29 15.14
C ALA A 14 7.30 -7.02 14.29
N SER A 15 6.52 -5.97 14.62
CA SER A 15 5.26 -5.67 13.93
C SER A 15 5.41 -5.45 12.42
N PRO A 16 6.41 -4.69 11.93
CA PRO A 16 6.60 -4.51 10.49
C PRO A 16 6.91 -5.83 9.77
N ILE A 17 7.78 -6.66 10.35
CA ILE A 17 8.17 -7.96 9.77
C ILE A 17 6.96 -8.89 9.70
N ALA A 18 6.21 -9.00 10.80
CA ALA A 18 5.00 -9.79 10.85
C ALA A 18 3.95 -9.30 9.83
N SER A 19 3.75 -7.98 9.73
CA SER A 19 2.82 -7.37 8.75
C SER A 19 3.23 -7.64 7.30
N MET A 20 4.52 -7.51 6.99
CA MET A 20 5.08 -7.77 5.65
C MET A 20 4.89 -9.23 5.22
N MET A 21 5.03 -10.18 6.14
CA MET A 21 4.83 -11.60 5.85
C MET A 21 3.36 -12.01 5.83
N ASN A 22 2.57 -11.56 6.80
CA ASN A 22 1.19 -11.99 6.97
C ASN A 22 0.30 -11.55 5.83
N ARG A 23 0.49 -10.36 5.25
CA ARG A 23 -0.41 -9.86 4.20
C ARG A 23 -0.43 -10.75 2.94
N PRO A 24 0.72 -11.09 2.31
CA PRO A 24 0.74 -12.03 1.19
C PRO A 24 0.26 -13.44 1.56
N LEU A 25 0.70 -13.98 2.71
CA LEU A 25 0.34 -15.32 3.14
C LEU A 25 -1.16 -15.46 3.45
N CYS A 26 -1.72 -14.57 4.27
CA CYS A 26 -3.14 -14.58 4.59
C CYS A 26 -3.99 -14.33 3.34
N SER A 27 -3.51 -13.51 2.38
CA SER A 27 -4.20 -13.32 1.11
C SER A 27 -4.36 -14.65 0.36
N TRP A 28 -3.29 -15.45 0.27
CA TRP A 28 -3.36 -16.77 -0.36
C TRP A 28 -4.21 -17.77 0.44
N ILE A 29 -4.05 -17.81 1.76
CA ILE A 29 -4.84 -18.69 2.63
C ILE A 29 -6.33 -18.41 2.47
N ILE A 30 -6.74 -17.14 2.48
CA ILE A 30 -8.16 -16.75 2.30
C ILE A 30 -8.67 -17.19 0.93
N LEU A 31 -7.92 -16.96 -0.16
CA LEU A 31 -8.33 -17.39 -1.49
C LEU A 31 -8.50 -18.93 -1.56
N LEU A 32 -7.56 -19.69 -1.00
CA LEU A 32 -7.65 -21.16 -0.96
C LEU A 32 -8.82 -21.65 -0.12
N LEU A 33 -9.09 -21.01 1.02
CA LEU A 33 -10.22 -21.30 1.87
C LEU A 33 -11.55 -21.07 1.14
N ILE A 34 -11.70 -19.96 0.42
CA ILE A 34 -12.90 -19.69 -0.39
C ILE A 34 -12.99 -20.68 -1.55
N ALA A 35 -11.88 -20.98 -2.22
CA ALA A 35 -11.83 -21.92 -3.34
C ALA A 35 -12.20 -23.36 -2.94
N SER A 36 -12.01 -23.73 -1.66
CA SER A 36 -12.42 -25.04 -1.14
C SER A 36 -13.93 -25.30 -1.26
N GLY A 37 -14.72 -24.24 -1.41
CA GLY A 37 -16.18 -24.32 -1.51
C GLY A 37 -16.87 -24.76 -0.22
N GLN A 38 -16.13 -24.86 0.90
CA GLN A 38 -16.66 -25.14 2.22
C GLN A 38 -17.15 -23.84 2.89
N PRO A 39 -18.20 -23.90 3.75
CA PRO A 39 -18.63 -22.74 4.50
C PRO A 39 -17.55 -22.32 5.50
N LEU A 40 -17.04 -21.09 5.35
CA LEU A 40 -16.06 -20.52 6.27
C LEU A 40 -16.69 -20.07 7.58
N ILE A 41 -17.99 -19.77 7.56
CA ILE A 41 -18.79 -19.54 8.76
C ILE A 41 -19.83 -20.64 8.86
N THR A 42 -19.67 -21.51 9.86
CA THR A 42 -20.59 -22.62 10.17
C THR A 42 -21.59 -22.25 11.28
N ALA A 43 -21.66 -20.97 11.64
CA ALA A 43 -22.52 -20.46 12.69
C ALA A 43 -24.02 -20.68 12.37
N LYS A 44 -24.83 -20.85 13.44
CA LYS A 44 -26.29 -20.84 13.34
C LYS A 44 -26.79 -19.45 12.88
N SER A 45 -28.04 -19.36 12.44
CA SER A 45 -28.58 -18.13 11.83
C SER A 45 -28.48 -16.91 12.76
N ASP A 46 -28.82 -17.06 14.04
CA ASP A 46 -28.72 -16.05 15.10
C ASP A 46 -27.27 -15.58 15.32
N GLN A 47 -26.34 -16.52 15.38
CA GLN A 47 -24.91 -16.25 15.54
C GLN A 47 -24.32 -15.58 14.29
N LEU A 48 -24.77 -15.97 13.10
CA LEU A 48 -24.35 -15.36 11.84
C LEU A 48 -24.73 -13.88 11.79
N GLN A 49 -25.95 -13.51 12.23
CA GLN A 49 -26.36 -12.10 12.30
C GLN A 49 -25.45 -11.30 13.23
N SER A 50 -25.14 -11.84 14.42
CA SER A 50 -24.21 -11.21 15.36
C SER A 50 -22.82 -11.00 14.76
N ILE A 51 -22.28 -12.00 14.06
CA ILE A 51 -20.97 -11.92 13.38
C ILE A 51 -20.99 -10.83 12.31
N LEU A 52 -22.04 -10.80 11.46
CA LEU A 52 -22.18 -9.81 10.40
C LEU A 52 -22.31 -8.39 10.97
N PHE A 53 -23.04 -8.22 12.07
CA PHE A 53 -23.19 -6.93 12.76
C PHE A 53 -21.87 -6.43 13.35
N VAL A 54 -21.14 -7.29 14.06
CA VAL A 54 -19.82 -6.92 14.61
C VAL A 54 -18.84 -6.59 13.49
N TYR A 55 -18.86 -7.35 12.40
CA TYR A 55 -18.03 -7.05 11.23
C TYR A 55 -18.40 -5.70 10.61
N PHE A 56 -19.68 -5.41 10.46
CA PHE A 56 -20.15 -4.12 9.98
C PHE A 56 -19.67 -2.97 10.87
N LEU A 57 -19.81 -3.09 12.19
CA LEU A 57 -19.33 -2.08 13.13
C LEU A 57 -17.81 -1.89 13.01
N SER A 58 -17.05 -2.98 12.84
CA SER A 58 -15.60 -2.90 12.61
C SER A 58 -15.24 -2.11 11.36
N LYS A 59 -16.06 -2.19 10.29
CA LYS A 59 -15.85 -1.42 9.04
C LYS A 59 -16.14 0.06 9.21
N ILE A 60 -17.18 0.42 9.95
CA ILE A 60 -17.47 1.81 10.29
C ILE A 60 -16.31 2.39 11.11
N THR A 61 -15.89 1.69 12.17
CA THR A 61 -14.80 2.14 13.03
C THR A 61 -13.49 2.32 12.25
N ALA A 62 -13.13 1.37 11.38
CA ALA A 62 -11.95 1.49 10.53
C ALA A 62 -12.04 2.68 9.56
N HIS A 63 -13.23 2.98 9.03
CA HIS A 63 -13.42 4.15 8.18
C HIS A 63 -13.31 5.47 8.96
N ALA A 64 -13.90 5.53 10.16
CA ALA A 64 -13.79 6.69 11.03
C ALA A 64 -12.33 6.96 11.47
N GLU A 65 -11.58 5.91 11.84
CA GLU A 65 -10.15 6.01 12.14
C GLU A 65 -9.37 6.60 10.97
N GLU A 66 -9.65 6.14 9.75
CA GLU A 66 -8.99 6.65 8.55
C GLU A 66 -9.29 8.13 8.30
N LEU A 67 -10.56 8.55 8.49
CA LEU A 67 -10.94 9.95 8.37
C LEU A 67 -10.23 10.81 9.43
N LEU A 68 -10.16 10.34 10.68
CA LEU A 68 -9.45 11.03 11.76
C LEU A 68 -7.94 11.13 11.45
N ALA A 69 -7.31 10.04 11.01
CA ALA A 69 -5.89 10.02 10.64
C ALA A 69 -5.60 10.92 9.43
N SER A 70 -6.58 11.13 8.54
CA SER A 70 -6.43 11.98 7.37
C SER A 70 -6.36 13.47 7.69
N THR A 71 -6.79 13.90 8.88
CA THR A 71 -6.80 15.32 9.28
C THR A 71 -5.41 15.95 9.26
N SER A 72 -4.36 15.18 9.56
CA SER A 72 -2.98 15.69 9.64
C SER A 72 -2.21 15.68 8.32
N CYS A 73 -2.58 14.83 7.35
CA CYS A 73 -1.81 14.65 6.11
C CYS A 73 -2.65 14.71 4.82
N GLY A 74 -3.96 14.87 4.92
CA GLY A 74 -4.89 14.81 3.80
C GLY A 74 -5.30 13.38 3.46
N TYR A 75 -6.58 13.20 3.09
CA TYR A 75 -7.17 11.89 2.82
C TYR A 75 -6.47 11.16 1.68
N LEU A 76 -6.30 11.80 0.52
CA LEU A 76 -5.66 11.18 -0.64
C LEU A 76 -4.20 10.76 -0.38
N ALA A 77 -3.45 11.53 0.41
CA ALA A 77 -2.09 11.18 0.78
C ALA A 77 -2.06 9.95 1.69
N LEU A 78 -2.95 9.90 2.68
CA LEU A 78 -3.13 8.73 3.55
C LEU A 78 -3.51 7.49 2.74
N ARG A 79 -4.46 7.61 1.81
CA ARG A 79 -4.88 6.51 0.91
C ARG A 79 -3.71 5.97 0.10
N ARG A 80 -3.01 6.85 -0.61
CA ARG A 80 -1.82 6.51 -1.39
C ARG A 80 -0.76 5.83 -0.54
N ARG A 81 -0.59 6.21 0.73
CA ARG A 81 0.31 5.53 1.66
C ARG A 81 -0.19 4.13 2.01
N ILE A 82 -1.45 3.96 2.41
CA ILE A 82 -2.02 2.65 2.80
C ILE A 82 -1.94 1.65 1.65
N GLU A 83 -2.34 2.09 0.47
CA GLU A 83 -2.33 1.30 -0.76
C GLU A 83 -0.89 1.12 -1.26
N GLY A 84 -0.09 2.17 -1.06
CA GLY A 84 1.35 2.21 -1.15
C GLY A 84 2.07 1.12 -0.34
N MET A 85 1.49 0.70 0.77
CA MET A 85 2.04 -0.40 1.55
C MET A 85 1.59 -1.75 1.01
N HIS A 86 0.42 -1.87 0.37
CA HIS A 86 -0.09 -3.16 -0.13
C HIS A 86 0.84 -3.80 -1.17
N TRP A 87 1.17 -3.08 -2.25
CA TRP A 87 2.14 -3.53 -3.27
C TRP A 87 3.57 -3.64 -2.73
N LEU A 88 3.98 -2.76 -1.82
CA LEU A 88 5.31 -2.83 -1.21
C LEU A 88 5.47 -4.08 -0.34
N HIS A 89 4.44 -4.49 0.40
CA HIS A 89 4.50 -5.70 1.23
C HIS A 89 4.78 -6.95 0.41
N THR A 90 4.31 -7.06 -0.83
CA THR A 90 4.67 -8.17 -1.72
C THR A 90 6.18 -8.22 -1.99
N HIS A 91 6.78 -7.07 -2.32
CA HIS A 91 8.21 -6.99 -2.58
C HIS A 91 9.03 -7.31 -1.32
N LEU A 92 8.62 -6.74 -0.18
CA LEU A 92 9.26 -6.98 1.11
C LEU A 92 9.10 -8.43 1.56
N PHE A 93 7.97 -9.07 1.27
CA PHE A 93 7.76 -10.49 1.54
C PHE A 93 8.78 -11.37 0.81
N PHE A 94 8.99 -11.16 -0.49
CA PHE A 94 9.98 -11.94 -1.22
C PHE A 94 11.42 -11.64 -0.75
N ALA A 95 11.71 -10.39 -0.38
CA ALA A 95 13.00 -10.03 0.20
C ALA A 95 13.23 -10.75 1.55
N LEU A 96 12.26 -10.70 2.45
CA LEU A 96 12.32 -11.37 3.76
C LEU A 96 12.36 -12.90 3.61
N ALA A 97 11.57 -13.47 2.70
CA ALA A 97 11.59 -14.90 2.42
C ALA A 97 13.00 -15.34 1.95
N LYS A 98 13.64 -14.58 1.07
CA LYS A 98 15.03 -14.83 0.64
C LYS A 98 16.04 -14.68 1.77
N GLU A 99 15.79 -13.82 2.74
CA GLU A 99 16.67 -13.66 3.91
C GLU A 99 16.58 -14.83 4.89
N LEU A 100 15.38 -15.41 5.04
CA LEU A 100 15.14 -16.57 5.90
C LEU A 100 15.70 -17.87 5.31
N VAL A 101 15.85 -17.95 3.98
CA VAL A 101 16.43 -19.11 3.29
C VAL A 101 17.96 -19.10 3.49
N PRO A 102 18.60 -20.25 3.77
CA PRO A 102 20.05 -20.31 3.89
C PRO A 102 20.73 -20.05 2.54
N LYS A 103 21.96 -19.50 2.55
CA LYS A 103 22.74 -19.21 1.34
C LYS A 103 22.92 -20.42 0.41
N SER A 104 22.93 -21.63 0.95
CA SER A 104 23.02 -22.88 0.19
C SER A 104 21.81 -23.13 -0.72
N LEU A 105 20.64 -22.57 -0.39
CA LEU A 105 19.38 -22.73 -1.13
C LEU A 105 18.96 -21.44 -1.85
N ALA A 106 19.93 -20.61 -2.23
CA ALA A 106 19.75 -19.29 -2.84
C ALA A 106 19.27 -18.17 -1.89
N GLY A 107 19.50 -18.32 -0.59
CA GLY A 107 19.28 -17.26 0.39
C GLY A 107 20.17 -16.03 0.15
N SER A 108 19.60 -14.84 0.31
CA SER A 108 20.33 -13.57 0.20
C SER A 108 19.99 -12.65 1.37
N ARG A 109 21.02 -12.03 1.96
CA ARG A 109 20.81 -10.99 2.98
C ARG A 109 20.20 -9.75 2.35
N ILE A 110 19.25 -9.13 3.05
CA ILE A 110 18.71 -7.84 2.64
C ILE A 110 19.80 -6.78 2.82
N GLY A 111 20.14 -6.10 1.74
CA GLY A 111 21.06 -4.97 1.73
C GLY A 111 20.30 -3.66 1.61
N PHE A 112 20.78 -2.61 2.28
CA PHE A 112 20.32 -1.26 2.03
C PHE A 112 21.10 -0.67 0.86
N ILE A 113 20.40 -0.28 -0.20
CA ILE A 113 20.97 0.48 -1.31
C ILE A 113 20.39 1.89 -1.21
N PRO A 114 21.22 2.94 -1.01
CA PRO A 114 20.74 4.31 -1.01
C PRO A 114 20.01 4.63 -2.31
N THR A 115 18.85 5.28 -2.24
CA THR A 115 18.01 5.58 -3.41
C THR A 115 18.76 6.33 -4.51
N ALA A 116 19.75 7.16 -4.16
CA ALA A 116 20.59 7.87 -5.11
C ALA A 116 21.51 6.96 -5.94
N LEU A 117 21.85 5.78 -5.42
CA LEU A 117 22.65 4.75 -6.08
C LEU A 117 21.77 3.66 -6.71
N ALA A 118 20.50 3.59 -6.32
CA ALA A 118 19.52 2.69 -6.91
C ALA A 118 19.10 3.24 -8.28
N GLU A 119 19.92 3.01 -9.30
CA GLU A 119 19.50 3.26 -10.68
C GLU A 119 18.30 2.37 -11.01
N SER A 120 17.14 3.00 -11.18
CA SER A 120 15.98 2.27 -11.69
C SER A 120 16.30 1.78 -13.10
N LYS A 121 16.16 0.47 -13.33
CA LYS A 121 16.33 -0.16 -14.66
C LYS A 121 15.40 0.44 -15.72
N ILE A 122 14.34 1.14 -15.29
CA ILE A 122 13.40 1.87 -16.14
C ILE A 122 13.16 3.27 -15.59
N GLN A 123 13.11 4.26 -16.47
CA GLN A 123 12.72 5.64 -16.16
C GLN A 123 11.31 5.91 -16.68
N GLU A 124 10.30 5.18 -16.17
CA GLU A 124 8.93 5.19 -16.72
C GLU A 124 8.18 6.51 -16.49
N ARG A 125 8.61 7.28 -15.50
CA ARG A 125 7.97 8.54 -15.11
C ARG A 125 8.44 9.74 -15.94
N HIS A 126 9.58 9.66 -16.61
CA HIS A 126 10.11 10.73 -17.44
C HIS A 126 9.65 10.53 -18.88
N THR A 127 8.94 11.51 -19.45
CA THR A 127 8.36 11.41 -20.80
C THR A 127 9.42 11.09 -21.85
N ASP A 128 10.57 11.76 -21.78
CA ASP A 128 11.65 11.66 -22.78
C ASP A 128 12.39 10.32 -22.75
N ARG A 129 12.34 9.63 -21.61
CA ARG A 129 13.09 8.39 -21.36
C ARG A 129 12.19 7.19 -21.07
N ARG A 130 10.87 7.36 -21.22
CA ARG A 130 9.88 6.31 -20.98
C ARG A 130 10.06 5.20 -22.01
N PRO A 131 10.42 3.96 -21.60
CA PRO A 131 10.51 2.87 -22.56
C PRO A 131 9.12 2.49 -23.07
N GLY A 132 9.10 1.90 -24.28
CA GLY A 132 7.89 1.36 -24.87
C GLY A 132 7.18 0.33 -23.97
N LEU A 133 5.87 0.19 -24.15
CA LEU A 133 4.98 -0.62 -23.31
C LEU A 133 5.50 -2.03 -23.07
N PHE A 134 5.91 -2.73 -24.14
CA PHE A 134 6.38 -4.11 -24.04
C PHE A 134 7.63 -4.26 -23.16
N ARG A 135 8.63 -3.36 -23.33
CA ARG A 135 9.84 -3.36 -22.51
C ARG A 135 9.51 -3.06 -21.05
N ARG A 136 8.60 -2.11 -20.81
CA ARG A 136 8.15 -1.75 -19.46
C ARG A 136 7.48 -2.94 -18.77
N VAL A 137 6.46 -3.53 -19.39
CA VAL A 137 5.75 -4.69 -18.84
C VAL A 137 6.70 -5.87 -18.62
N ARG A 138 7.57 -6.18 -19.58
CA ARG A 138 8.54 -7.28 -19.45
C ARG A 138 9.47 -7.11 -18.25
N VAL A 139 10.05 -5.93 -18.07
CA VAL A 139 10.99 -5.70 -16.96
C VAL A 139 10.26 -5.67 -15.62
N MET A 140 9.08 -5.04 -15.55
CA MET A 140 8.28 -5.04 -14.31
C MET A 140 7.82 -6.45 -13.94
N PHE A 141 7.40 -7.24 -14.93
CA PHE A 141 7.01 -8.65 -14.77
C PHE A 141 8.16 -9.50 -14.24
N LEU A 142 9.36 -9.36 -14.79
CA LEU A 142 10.50 -10.24 -14.43
C LEU A 142 11.33 -9.75 -13.24
N TYR A 143 11.42 -8.44 -13.00
CA TYR A 143 12.34 -7.86 -12.02
C TYR A 143 11.68 -7.06 -10.90
N GLN A 144 10.38 -6.78 -11.00
CA GLN A 144 9.60 -6.07 -9.97
C GLN A 144 8.39 -6.89 -9.53
N GLU A 145 8.49 -8.21 -9.64
CA GLU A 145 7.49 -9.17 -9.14
C GLU A 145 6.04 -8.89 -9.60
N LEU A 146 5.85 -8.20 -10.73
CA LEU A 146 4.51 -7.87 -11.24
C LEU A 146 3.72 -9.14 -11.57
N TRP A 147 4.40 -10.25 -11.90
CA TRP A 147 3.78 -11.56 -12.08
C TRP A 147 2.95 -12.00 -10.87
N TYR A 148 3.40 -11.69 -9.65
CA TYR A 148 2.68 -12.06 -8.43
C TYR A 148 1.31 -11.39 -8.39
N HIS A 149 1.27 -10.09 -8.70
CA HIS A 149 0.02 -9.33 -8.73
C HIS A 149 -0.93 -9.84 -9.81
N VAL A 150 -0.41 -10.21 -10.99
CA VAL A 150 -1.20 -10.84 -12.05
C VAL A 150 -1.81 -12.16 -11.58
N VAL A 151 -1.02 -13.03 -10.96
CA VAL A 151 -1.49 -14.32 -10.44
C VAL A 151 -2.57 -14.14 -9.37
N VAL A 152 -2.36 -13.24 -8.41
CA VAL A 152 -3.34 -12.97 -7.33
C VAL A 152 -4.65 -12.42 -7.90
N VAL A 153 -4.59 -11.48 -8.84
CA VAL A 153 -5.79 -10.91 -9.46
C VAL A 153 -6.55 -11.96 -10.26
N LEU A 154 -5.85 -12.78 -11.06
CA LEU A 154 -6.49 -13.84 -11.83
C LEU A 154 -7.13 -14.88 -10.90
N ALA A 155 -6.40 -15.36 -9.89
CA ALA A 155 -6.94 -16.30 -8.91
C ALA A 155 -8.18 -15.73 -8.20
N ALA A 156 -8.10 -14.48 -7.72
CA ALA A 156 -9.22 -13.82 -7.06
C ALA A 156 -10.44 -13.67 -8.00
N ALA A 157 -10.23 -13.21 -9.24
CA ALA A 157 -11.30 -13.06 -10.22
C ALA A 157 -11.96 -14.41 -10.55
N THR A 158 -11.15 -15.44 -10.80
CA THR A 158 -11.63 -16.80 -11.10
C THR A 158 -12.45 -17.36 -9.93
N ILE A 159 -11.93 -17.32 -8.71
CA ILE A 159 -12.64 -17.80 -7.50
C ILE A 159 -13.94 -17.02 -7.29
N PHE A 160 -13.90 -15.70 -7.47
CA PHE A 160 -15.08 -14.84 -7.32
C PHE A 160 -16.17 -15.18 -8.32
N ILE A 161 -15.81 -15.34 -9.60
CA ILE A 161 -16.76 -15.71 -10.67
C ILE A 161 -17.36 -17.08 -10.41
N PHE A 162 -16.55 -18.10 -10.09
CA PHE A 162 -17.07 -19.43 -9.79
C PHE A 162 -17.95 -19.46 -8.55
N GLY A 163 -17.58 -18.72 -7.50
CA GLY A 163 -18.41 -18.59 -6.31
C GLY A 163 -19.74 -17.89 -6.59
N LEU A 164 -19.77 -16.91 -7.50
CA LEU A 164 -21.00 -16.23 -7.92
C LEU A 164 -21.92 -17.16 -8.73
N ILE A 165 -21.35 -17.94 -9.66
CA ILE A 165 -22.10 -18.95 -10.43
C ILE A 165 -22.75 -19.95 -9.47
N LYS A 166 -21.97 -20.54 -8.55
CA LYS A 166 -22.49 -21.51 -7.57
C LYS A 166 -23.53 -20.89 -6.64
N SER A 167 -23.38 -19.63 -6.27
CA SER A 167 -24.40 -18.92 -5.49
C SER A 167 -25.72 -18.76 -6.22
N ASN A 168 -25.68 -18.58 -7.54
CA ASN A 168 -26.89 -18.45 -8.35
C ASN A 168 -27.65 -19.77 -8.41
N ASP A 169 -26.92 -20.89 -8.51
CA ASP A 169 -27.49 -22.23 -8.49
C ASP A 169 -28.11 -22.58 -7.14
N GLU A 170 -27.45 -22.21 -6.03
CA GLU A 170 -27.97 -22.42 -4.67
C GLU A 170 -29.05 -21.41 -4.26
N GLY A 171 -29.22 -20.32 -5.01
CA GLY A 171 -30.26 -19.29 -4.80
C GLY A 171 -30.23 -18.57 -3.45
N SER A 172 -29.15 -18.67 -2.68
CA SER A 172 -29.14 -18.29 -1.26
C SER A 172 -28.16 -17.16 -0.93
N LEU A 173 -28.68 -16.03 -0.44
CA LEU A 173 -27.87 -14.97 0.18
C LEU A 173 -26.97 -15.52 1.31
N ARG A 174 -27.42 -16.58 1.99
CA ARG A 174 -26.63 -17.26 3.02
C ARG A 174 -25.36 -17.84 2.43
N TYR A 175 -25.42 -18.45 1.25
CA TYR A 175 -24.24 -18.98 0.56
C TYR A 175 -23.20 -17.87 0.30
N LEU A 176 -23.64 -16.73 -0.23
CA LEU A 176 -22.76 -15.57 -0.43
C LEU A 176 -22.10 -15.16 0.88
N LEU A 177 -22.86 -15.03 1.98
CA LEU A 177 -22.33 -14.53 3.24
C LEU A 177 -21.45 -15.54 4.00
N THR A 178 -21.59 -16.84 3.77
CA THR A 178 -20.82 -17.88 4.47
C THR A 178 -19.69 -18.50 3.65
N HIS A 179 -19.68 -18.32 2.32
CA HIS A 179 -18.65 -18.88 1.43
C HIS A 179 -17.85 -17.80 0.71
N LEU A 180 -18.53 -16.88 -0.01
CA LEU A 180 -17.86 -15.96 -0.95
C LEU A 180 -17.54 -14.60 -0.32
N LEU A 181 -18.55 -13.88 0.15
CA LEU A 181 -18.50 -12.53 0.73
C LEU A 181 -18.33 -12.57 2.26
N VAL A 182 -17.63 -13.58 2.75
CA VAL A 182 -17.42 -13.82 4.17
C VAL A 182 -16.74 -12.61 4.83
N PRO A 183 -17.17 -12.21 6.03
CA PRO A 183 -16.43 -11.29 6.90
C PRO A 183 -14.93 -11.62 6.94
N GLY A 184 -14.11 -10.73 6.39
CA GLY A 184 -12.65 -10.93 6.35
C GLY A 184 -12.09 -11.47 5.04
N ALA A 185 -12.94 -11.80 4.05
CA ALA A 185 -12.49 -12.23 2.71
C ALA A 185 -11.64 -11.17 1.98
N ALA A 186 -11.71 -9.91 2.42
CA ALA A 186 -10.80 -8.83 2.00
C ALA A 186 -10.66 -8.67 0.47
N TRP A 187 -11.73 -8.91 -0.31
CA TRP A 187 -11.75 -8.79 -1.77
C TRP A 187 -11.14 -7.49 -2.31
N SER A 188 -11.35 -6.36 -1.63
CA SER A 188 -10.74 -5.08 -1.99
C SER A 188 -9.21 -5.12 -1.96
N SER A 189 -8.61 -5.89 -1.04
CA SER A 189 -7.17 -6.12 -0.96
C SER A 189 -6.68 -6.95 -2.16
N HIS A 190 -7.41 -8.00 -2.56
CA HIS A 190 -7.05 -8.79 -3.74
C HIS A 190 -7.10 -7.95 -5.02
N PHE A 191 -8.17 -7.18 -5.22
CA PHE A 191 -8.30 -6.31 -6.38
C PHE A 191 -7.39 -5.08 -6.33
N ALA A 192 -6.85 -4.70 -5.17
CA ALA A 192 -5.81 -3.67 -5.08
C ALA A 192 -4.51 -4.06 -5.83
N SER A 193 -4.30 -5.37 -6.08
CA SER A 193 -3.20 -5.85 -6.94
C SER A 193 -3.38 -5.49 -8.43
N LEU A 194 -4.49 -4.89 -8.84
CA LEU A 194 -4.61 -4.26 -10.16
C LEU A 194 -3.74 -3.01 -10.30
N ARG A 195 -3.33 -2.35 -9.22
CA ARG A 195 -2.60 -1.08 -9.30
C ARG A 195 -1.20 -1.19 -9.88
N PRO A 196 -0.35 -2.16 -9.48
CA PRO A 196 0.94 -2.34 -10.13
C PRO A 196 0.79 -2.68 -11.62
N ILE A 197 -0.29 -3.39 -11.98
CA ILE A 197 -0.63 -3.71 -13.38
C ILE A 197 -1.00 -2.44 -14.14
N ALA A 198 -1.92 -1.63 -13.58
CA ALA A 198 -2.30 -0.35 -14.16
C ALA A 198 -1.10 0.60 -14.30
N TYR A 199 -0.24 0.68 -13.28
CA TYR A 199 0.99 1.46 -13.31
C TYR A 199 1.96 0.96 -14.40
N ALA A 200 2.07 -0.35 -14.60
CA ALA A 200 2.90 -0.92 -15.66
C ALA A 200 2.37 -0.58 -17.06
N LEU A 201 1.05 -0.45 -17.23
CA LEU A 201 0.44 -0.08 -18.50
C LEU A 201 0.49 1.44 -18.74
N TRP A 202 0.13 2.23 -17.73
CA TRP A 202 0.02 3.68 -17.79
C TRP A 202 0.65 4.32 -16.55
N PRO A 203 2.00 4.43 -16.51
CA PRO A 203 2.67 5.10 -15.41
C PRO A 203 2.39 6.61 -15.47
N PRO A 204 2.24 7.28 -14.31
CA PRO A 204 2.11 8.73 -14.27
C PRO A 204 3.40 9.38 -14.78
N THR A 205 3.26 10.52 -15.44
CA THR A 205 4.41 11.37 -15.82
C THR A 205 4.78 12.24 -14.62
N MET A 206 6.04 12.24 -14.22
CA MET A 206 6.51 13.18 -13.18
C MET A 206 7.13 14.43 -13.84
N PRO A 207 6.84 15.63 -13.31
CA PRO A 207 7.56 16.83 -13.71
C PRO A 207 9.05 16.72 -13.35
N GLU A 208 9.87 17.50 -14.02
CA GLU A 208 11.31 17.50 -13.75
C GLU A 208 11.61 18.02 -12.34
N ARG A 209 12.67 17.50 -11.71
CA ARG A 209 12.98 17.83 -10.30
C ARG A 209 13.08 19.34 -10.06
N ARG A 210 13.61 20.08 -11.03
CA ARG A 210 13.76 21.55 -10.95
C ARG A 210 12.40 22.28 -10.94
N GLU A 211 11.39 21.72 -11.58
CA GLU A 211 10.03 22.28 -11.60
C GLU A 211 9.32 22.09 -10.25
N LEU A 212 9.74 21.12 -9.45
CA LEU A 212 9.25 20.87 -8.10
C LEU A 212 9.93 21.75 -7.03
N MET A 213 10.95 22.53 -7.42
CA MET A 213 11.72 23.36 -6.50
C MET A 213 11.42 24.85 -6.76
N THR A 214 11.49 25.64 -5.69
CA THR A 214 11.57 27.11 -5.75
C THR A 214 13.01 27.54 -5.52
N ARG A 215 13.41 28.56 -6.28
CA ARG A 215 14.70 29.22 -6.10
C ARG A 215 14.52 30.27 -5.01
N GLU A 216 15.22 30.09 -3.90
CA GLU A 216 15.26 31.06 -2.81
C GLU A 216 16.70 31.51 -2.59
N TYR A 217 16.87 32.71 -2.05
CA TYR A 217 18.17 33.16 -1.59
C TYR A 217 18.36 32.72 -0.14
N ALA A 218 19.56 32.21 0.20
CA ALA A 218 19.89 31.85 1.56
C ALA A 218 19.71 33.08 2.45
N LYS A 219 18.72 33.04 3.35
CA LYS A 219 18.62 34.05 4.41
C LYS A 219 19.75 33.77 5.40
N PRO A 220 20.54 34.78 5.80
CA PRO A 220 21.51 34.62 6.88
C PRO A 220 20.76 34.09 8.10
N ARG A 221 21.28 33.01 8.72
CA ARG A 221 20.66 32.41 9.89
C ARG A 221 20.65 33.48 11.00
N PRO A 222 19.50 33.91 11.53
CA PRO A 222 19.50 34.74 12.71
C PRO A 222 20.05 33.86 13.85
N GLU A 223 21.25 34.20 14.30
CA GLU A 223 21.98 33.55 15.39
C GLU A 223 22.37 32.09 15.12
N ALA A 224 23.53 31.89 14.51
CA ALA A 224 24.25 30.65 14.65
C ALA A 224 24.59 30.45 16.14
N LYS A 225 23.91 29.53 16.82
CA LYS A 225 24.44 29.01 18.09
C LYS A 225 25.83 28.47 17.81
N VAL A 226 26.83 29.07 18.44
CA VAL A 226 28.22 28.59 18.45
C VAL A 226 28.19 27.21 19.11
N ASN A 227 28.09 26.16 18.30
CA ASN A 227 28.34 24.81 18.74
C ASN A 227 29.85 24.60 18.64
N GLU A 228 30.50 24.32 19.77
CA GLU A 228 31.95 24.11 19.92
C GLU A 228 32.47 22.80 19.31
N ASP A 229 31.73 22.12 18.44
CA ASP A 229 32.18 20.88 17.82
C ASP A 229 32.67 21.12 16.38
N HIS A 230 34.00 21.00 16.24
CA HIS A 230 34.85 21.31 15.11
C HIS A 230 34.60 20.50 13.83
N LEU A 231 33.41 20.63 13.22
CA LEU A 231 33.23 20.36 11.79
C LEU A 231 33.12 21.70 11.07
N GLN A 232 34.27 22.37 10.93
CA GLN A 232 34.45 23.46 9.97
C GLN A 232 34.27 22.88 8.56
N LEU A 233 33.02 22.82 8.09
CA LEU A 233 32.77 22.96 6.67
C LEU A 233 33.40 24.29 6.28
N HIS A 234 34.46 24.26 5.47
CA HIS A 234 35.04 25.42 4.81
C HIS A 234 33.95 26.07 3.93
N LEU A 235 33.06 26.83 4.55
CA LEU A 235 32.38 27.92 3.90
C LEU A 235 33.41 29.04 3.95
N GLU A 236 34.07 29.26 2.81
CA GLU A 236 34.87 30.47 2.61
C GLU A 236 33.98 31.66 3.01
N ASP A 237 34.45 32.43 4.00
CA ASP A 237 33.91 33.75 4.31
C ASP A 237 34.21 34.65 3.10
N SER A 238 33.41 34.51 2.04
CA SER A 238 33.39 35.50 0.99
C SER A 238 32.77 36.76 1.59
N SER A 239 33.59 37.79 1.77
CA SER A 239 33.24 39.12 2.27
C SER A 239 32.33 39.92 1.35
N ASP A 240 31.92 39.37 0.21
CA ASP A 240 30.79 39.85 -0.56
C ASP A 240 29.51 39.26 0.01
N GLY A 241 28.49 40.11 0.23
CA GLY A 241 27.11 39.74 0.61
C GLY A 241 26.38 38.91 -0.46
N SER A 242 27.07 37.93 -1.05
CA SER A 242 26.59 36.99 -2.03
C SER A 242 25.58 36.07 -1.35
N THR A 243 24.32 36.36 -1.65
CA THR A 243 23.20 35.51 -1.29
C THR A 243 23.31 34.24 -2.13
N PHE A 244 23.87 33.17 -1.56
CA PHE A 244 23.91 31.88 -2.26
C PHE A 244 22.49 31.39 -2.53
N GLU A 245 22.27 30.98 -3.77
CA GLU A 245 20.98 30.46 -4.18
C GLU A 245 20.76 29.05 -3.63
N VAL A 246 19.63 28.86 -2.98
CA VAL A 246 19.22 27.58 -2.41
C VAL A 246 17.95 27.14 -3.10
N TRP A 247 17.99 25.95 -3.69
CA TRP A 247 16.80 25.28 -4.18
C TRP A 247 16.06 24.66 -3.00
N ARG A 248 14.84 25.13 -2.74
CA ARG A 248 13.95 24.53 -1.74
C ARG A 248 12.84 23.76 -2.43
N PRO A 249 12.35 22.65 -1.86
CA PRO A 249 11.11 22.06 -2.33
C PRO A 249 10.01 23.12 -2.29
N ARG A 250 9.19 23.21 -3.34
CA ARG A 250 7.96 23.99 -3.25
C ARG A 250 7.13 23.46 -2.09
N ALA A 251 6.50 24.37 -1.33
CA ALA A 251 5.47 23.96 -0.39
C ALA A 251 4.52 23.01 -1.12
N GLU A 252 4.25 21.84 -0.55
CA GLU A 252 3.42 20.81 -1.17
C GLU A 252 2.14 21.49 -1.66
N GLN A 253 2.02 21.68 -2.97
CA GLN A 253 0.71 21.92 -3.55
C GLN A 253 -0.10 20.72 -3.12
N LYS A 254 -1.21 20.94 -2.38
CA LYS A 254 -2.16 19.87 -2.09
C LYS A 254 -2.41 19.16 -3.42
N LEU A 255 -1.88 17.94 -3.54
CA LEU A 255 -1.82 17.15 -4.77
C LEU A 255 -3.21 16.60 -5.12
N GLU A 256 -4.23 17.45 -5.02
CA GLU A 256 -5.64 17.17 -5.31
C GLU A 256 -5.86 17.02 -6.82
N PHE A 257 -5.00 17.60 -7.65
CA PHE A 257 -5.14 17.57 -9.11
C PHE A 257 -4.49 16.39 -9.84
N TRP A 258 -3.84 15.46 -9.13
CA TRP A 258 -3.27 14.28 -9.76
C TRP A 258 -4.17 13.05 -9.62
N ASP A 259 -4.97 12.91 -10.67
CA ASP A 259 -5.32 11.68 -11.37
C ASP A 259 -6.73 11.08 -11.12
N ALA A 260 -7.53 11.06 -12.18
CA ALA A 260 -8.86 10.43 -12.25
C ALA A 260 -8.81 8.91 -11.95
N TRP A 261 -7.62 8.31 -12.02
CA TRP A 261 -7.35 6.93 -11.62
C TRP A 261 -7.32 6.70 -10.10
N GLY A 262 -7.37 7.75 -9.28
CA GLY A 262 -7.55 7.64 -7.83
C GLY A 262 -8.95 7.15 -7.42
N ILE A 263 -9.95 7.30 -8.30
CA ILE A 263 -11.35 6.95 -8.00
C ILE A 263 -11.64 5.46 -8.23
N LEU A 264 -11.11 4.88 -9.31
CA LEU A 264 -11.35 3.48 -9.70
C LEU A 264 -11.10 2.46 -8.58
N PRO A 265 -10.03 2.59 -7.76
CA PRO A 265 -9.79 1.70 -6.63
C PRO A 265 -10.66 1.96 -5.39
N GLU A 266 -11.25 3.16 -5.28
CA GLU A 266 -12.18 3.49 -4.19
C GLU A 266 -13.57 2.90 -4.47
N ILE A 267 -13.92 2.64 -5.74
CA ILE A 267 -15.22 2.06 -6.12
C ILE A 267 -15.48 0.73 -5.39
N PRO A 268 -14.61 -0.31 -5.44
CA PRO A 268 -14.85 -1.55 -4.71
C PRO A 268 -15.00 -1.36 -3.19
N ARG A 269 -14.33 -0.35 -2.63
CA ARG A 269 -14.40 -0.05 -1.19
C ARG A 269 -15.71 0.63 -0.83
N HIS A 270 -16.13 1.64 -1.58
CA HIS A 270 -17.43 2.27 -1.38
C HIS A 270 -18.55 1.27 -1.60
N ILE A 271 -18.50 0.46 -2.66
CA ILE A 271 -19.44 -0.64 -2.89
C ILE A 271 -19.44 -1.59 -1.69
N SER A 272 -18.27 -1.99 -1.18
CA SER A 272 -18.19 -2.85 0.01
C SER A 272 -18.81 -2.18 1.24
N LEU A 273 -18.55 -0.89 1.49
CA LEU A 273 -19.13 -0.16 2.61
C LEU A 273 -20.66 -0.07 2.47
N PHE A 274 -21.16 0.33 1.31
CA PHE A 274 -22.60 0.37 1.03
C PHE A 274 -23.26 -1.01 1.17
N PHE A 275 -22.61 -2.06 0.68
CA PHE A 275 -23.07 -3.43 0.86
C PHE A 275 -23.19 -3.79 2.34
N TRP A 276 -22.16 -3.52 3.15
CA TRP A 276 -22.19 -3.84 4.57
C TRP A 276 -23.18 -2.97 5.36
N VAL A 277 -23.39 -1.72 4.96
CA VAL A 277 -24.47 -0.86 5.49
C VAL A 277 -25.83 -1.46 5.15
N ALA A 278 -26.08 -1.84 3.90
CA ALA A 278 -27.35 -2.43 3.48
C ALA A 278 -27.63 -3.77 4.19
N VAL A 279 -26.61 -4.63 4.32
CA VAL A 279 -26.71 -5.88 5.08
C VAL A 279 -26.99 -5.57 6.55
N GLY A 280 -26.25 -4.63 7.17
CA GLY A 280 -26.45 -4.23 8.57
C GLY A 280 -27.85 -3.68 8.86
N LEU A 281 -28.39 -2.85 7.97
CA LEU A 281 -29.75 -2.30 8.10
C LEU A 281 -30.82 -3.39 7.99
N ARG A 282 -30.63 -4.37 7.09
CA ARG A 282 -31.56 -5.50 6.93
C ARG A 282 -31.51 -6.49 8.10
N LEU A 283 -30.41 -6.52 8.87
CA LEU A 283 -30.31 -7.30 10.10
C LEU A 283 -31.04 -6.66 11.29
N TRP A 284 -31.44 -5.39 11.18
CA TRP A 284 -32.18 -4.66 12.21
C TRP A 284 -33.71 -4.76 12.07
N GLN A 285 -34.20 -5.21 10.92
CA GLN A 285 -35.63 -5.43 10.62
C GLN A 285 -36.03 -6.87 10.94
#